data_AF-A0AAD4HC85-F1
#
_entry.id   AF-A0AAD4HC85-F1
#
_cell.length_a   1.000
_cell.length_b   1.000
_cell.length_c   1.000
_cell.angle_alpha   90.00
_cell.angle_beta   90.00
_cell.angle_gamma   90.00
#
_symmetry.space_group_name_H-M   'P 1'
#
loop_
_entity.id
_entity.type
_entity.pdbx_description
1 polymer ?
#
loop_
_entity_poly.entity_id
_entity_poly.type
_entity_poly.pdbx_seq_one_letter_code
_entity_poly.pdbx_strand_id
1 'polypeptide(L)'
;MFYFSSLTASFNRIRTAKATQITQPSGDEQQDPLSDDDTTYLLRTTDIKTLTIHELQVSICEWQYDWGPANIWEKVFNEKLWLAQDRSNCAVNHFFSQCEEHTTLGRALLSDLKRIAYGPCSNGKQVRDRCMRMYDQVLMVLSEVKFFEVKLDEYTPAIPLSRISSAQYYEHA
;
A
#
# COMPACT_ATOMS: atom_id res chain seq x y z
N MET A 1 18.31 -7.47 13.97
CA MET A 1 17.20 -7.52 14.93
C MET A 1 16.03 -6.81 14.26
N PHE A 2 14.98 -7.54 13.88
CA PHE A 2 13.95 -7.08 12.93
C PHE A 2 12.77 -6.43 13.67
N TYR A 3 12.57 -5.12 13.50
CA TYR A 3 11.42 -4.36 14.02
C TYR A 3 10.31 -4.26 12.95
N PHE A 4 9.69 -5.37 12.54
CA PHE A 4 8.63 -5.33 11.51
C PHE A 4 7.21 -5.52 12.06
N SER A 5 7.04 -6.07 13.26
CA SER A 5 5.73 -6.14 13.92
C SER A 5 5.17 -4.77 14.33
N SER A 6 5.98 -3.70 14.26
CA SER A 6 5.57 -2.33 14.60
C SER A 6 4.93 -1.57 13.42
N LEU A 7 5.16 -1.98 12.17
CA LEU A 7 4.69 -1.23 10.99
C LEU A 7 3.22 -1.51 10.69
N THR A 8 2.80 -2.78 10.73
CA THR A 8 1.38 -3.15 10.67
C THR A 8 0.58 -2.58 11.84
N ALA A 9 1.21 -2.51 13.02
CA ALA A 9 0.63 -1.85 14.19
C ALA A 9 0.53 -0.33 14.00
N SER A 10 1.55 0.37 13.48
CA SER A 10 1.52 1.83 13.28
C SER A 10 0.49 2.23 12.21
N PHE A 11 0.45 1.51 11.08
CA PHE A 11 -0.51 1.73 10.00
C PHE A 11 -1.96 1.47 10.44
N ASN A 12 -2.18 0.44 11.27
CA ASN A 12 -3.48 0.19 11.91
C ASN A 12 -3.77 1.11 13.10
N ARG A 13 -2.77 1.65 13.81
CA ARG A 13 -2.93 2.56 14.96
C ARG A 13 -3.37 3.94 14.52
N ILE A 14 -2.91 4.42 13.36
CA ILE A 14 -3.46 5.62 12.71
C ILE A 14 -4.95 5.42 12.37
N ARG A 15 -5.37 4.17 12.08
CA ARG A 15 -6.78 3.83 11.80
C ARG A 15 -7.62 3.49 13.04
N THR A 16 -7.03 2.99 14.14
CA THR A 16 -7.78 2.45 15.30
C THR A 16 -7.74 3.32 16.56
N ALA A 17 -6.84 4.31 16.67
CA ALA A 17 -6.66 5.11 17.90
C ALA A 17 -7.79 6.10 18.26
N LYS A 18 -9.01 5.97 17.70
CA LYS A 18 -10.14 6.86 18.02
C LYS A 18 -11.49 6.14 18.24
N ALA A 19 -11.47 4.88 18.69
CA ALA A 19 -12.69 4.15 19.05
C ALA A 19 -12.98 4.09 20.56
N THR A 20 -12.42 4.97 21.39
CA THR A 20 -12.73 4.99 22.83
C THR A 20 -12.78 6.41 23.37
N GLN A 21 -13.89 7.08 23.08
CA GLN A 21 -14.49 8.07 23.97
C GLN A 21 -15.89 8.39 23.45
N ILE A 22 -16.92 7.90 24.16
CA ILE A 22 -18.04 8.67 24.73
C ILE A 22 -19.14 7.66 25.12
N THR A 23 -19.29 7.48 26.43
CA THR A 23 -20.41 6.77 27.07
C THR A 23 -21.43 7.81 27.55
N GLN A 24 -22.66 7.71 27.02
CA GLN A 24 -23.99 8.13 27.53
C GLN A 24 -24.32 9.63 27.73
N PRO A 25 -25.59 10.04 27.45
CA PRO A 25 -26.73 9.78 28.34
C PRO A 25 -28.02 9.22 27.70
N SER A 26 -28.87 8.67 28.59
CA SER A 26 -30.23 8.13 28.48
C SER A 26 -31.31 9.00 27.82
N GLY A 27 -32.39 8.33 27.35
CA GLY A 27 -33.75 8.87 27.22
C GLY A 27 -34.68 7.97 26.41
N ASP A 28 -35.64 7.32 27.05
CA ASP A 28 -36.71 6.47 26.48
C ASP A 28 -37.80 7.28 25.74
N GLU A 29 -38.40 6.72 24.67
CA GLU A 29 -39.87 6.65 24.38
C GLU A 29 -40.23 6.22 22.92
N GLN A 30 -40.57 4.93 22.78
CA GLN A 30 -41.73 4.25 22.15
C GLN A 30 -42.43 4.68 20.80
N GLN A 31 -42.41 3.73 19.81
CA GLN A 31 -43.44 3.19 18.86
C GLN A 31 -43.94 3.90 17.55
N ASP A 32 -43.44 3.38 16.39
CA ASP A 32 -44.00 2.91 15.06
C ASP A 32 -45.42 3.27 14.51
N PRO A 33 -45.76 3.13 13.17
CA PRO A 33 -45.02 2.52 12.04
C PRO A 33 -45.11 3.18 10.61
N LEU A 34 -44.29 2.65 9.68
CA LEU A 34 -44.47 2.53 8.19
C LEU A 34 -44.55 3.78 7.28
N SER A 35 -43.48 4.01 6.50
CA SER A 35 -43.57 4.44 5.09
C SER A 35 -42.26 4.13 4.34
N ASP A 36 -42.36 3.22 3.35
CA ASP A 36 -41.39 3.03 2.28
C ASP A 36 -41.30 4.32 1.45
N ASP A 37 -40.16 5.01 1.47
CA ASP A 37 -39.67 5.69 0.26
C ASP A 37 -38.14 5.75 0.28
N ASP A 38 -37.57 5.15 -0.75
CA ASP A 38 -36.21 4.65 -0.83
C ASP A 38 -35.27 5.75 -1.37
N THR A 39 -34.78 6.62 -0.48
CA THR A 39 -33.77 7.66 -0.83
C THR A 39 -32.59 7.74 0.14
N THR A 40 -32.28 6.64 0.85
CA THR A 40 -31.22 6.61 1.87
C THR A 40 -29.91 5.97 1.38
N TYR A 41 -29.63 6.01 0.07
CA TYR A 41 -28.43 5.37 -0.51
C TYR A 41 -27.25 6.30 -0.83
N LEU A 42 -27.21 7.56 -0.35
CA LEU A 42 -26.11 8.47 -0.68
C LEU A 42 -25.63 9.34 0.47
N LEU A 43 -25.37 8.80 1.66
CA LEU A 43 -24.44 9.41 2.61
C LEU A 43 -24.00 8.43 3.70
N ARG A 44 -23.47 7.26 3.28
CA ARG A 44 -22.44 6.61 4.10
C ARG A 44 -21.15 7.38 3.89
N THR A 45 -21.12 8.62 4.39
CA THR A 45 -19.88 9.29 4.78
C THR A 45 -19.30 8.45 5.90
N THR A 46 -18.63 7.37 5.50
CA THR A 46 -17.43 6.97 6.20
C THR A 46 -16.66 8.26 6.39
N ASP A 47 -16.42 8.61 7.64
CA ASP A 47 -15.61 9.73 8.06
C ASP A 47 -14.19 9.46 7.55
N ILE A 48 -14.00 9.66 6.24
CA ILE A 48 -12.73 9.50 5.55
C ILE A 48 -11.95 10.74 5.97
N LYS A 49 -11.32 10.64 7.15
CA LYS A 49 -10.35 11.60 7.62
C LYS A 49 -9.39 11.86 6.46
N THR A 50 -9.39 13.09 5.97
CA THR A 50 -8.47 13.53 4.93
C THR A 50 -7.07 13.48 5.53
N LEU A 51 -6.28 12.49 5.11
CA LEU A 51 -4.88 12.38 5.50
C LEU A 51 -4.16 13.66 5.08
N THR A 52 -3.54 14.34 6.02
CA THR A 52 -2.77 15.56 5.71
C THR A 52 -1.49 15.19 4.96
N ILE A 53 -0.92 16.13 4.20
CA ILE A 53 0.37 15.94 3.53
C ILE A 53 1.42 15.50 4.55
N HIS A 54 1.47 16.13 5.72
CA HIS A 54 2.43 15.80 6.79
C HIS A 54 2.30 14.37 7.30
N GLU A 55 1.09 13.92 7.66
CA GLU A 55 0.84 12.53 8.09
C GLU A 55 1.28 11.52 7.02
N LEU A 56 1.09 11.87 5.74
CA LEU A 56 1.53 11.02 4.63
C LEU A 56 3.05 10.95 4.50
N GLN A 57 3.78 12.06 4.72
CA GLN A 57 5.25 12.02 4.68
C GLN A 57 5.80 11.13 5.79
N VAL A 58 5.22 11.21 7.00
CA VAL A 58 5.59 10.32 8.11
C VAL A 58 5.32 8.86 7.74
N SER A 59 4.13 8.56 7.21
CA SER A 59 3.76 7.21 6.79
C SER A 59 4.70 6.66 5.71
N ILE A 60 5.14 7.52 4.80
CA ILE A 60 6.12 7.20 3.77
C ILE A 60 7.48 6.86 4.40
N CYS A 61 7.99 7.71 5.30
CA CYS A 61 9.27 7.47 5.96
C CYS A 61 9.27 6.18 6.79
N GLU A 62 8.15 5.84 7.44
CA GLU A 62 8.00 4.58 8.17
C GLU A 62 7.90 3.37 7.23
N TRP A 63 7.31 3.54 6.05
CA TRP A 63 7.10 2.45 5.10
C TRP A 63 8.39 2.00 4.41
N GLN A 64 9.28 2.92 4.03
CA GLN A 64 10.47 2.61 3.22
C GLN A 64 11.37 1.53 3.84
N TYR A 65 11.92 0.65 2.99
CA TYR A 65 12.92 -0.33 3.43
C TYR A 65 14.30 0.27 3.77
N ASP A 66 14.56 1.49 3.30
CA ASP A 66 15.82 2.21 3.46
C ASP A 66 17.05 1.39 3.03
N TRP A 67 16.96 0.75 1.86
CA TRP A 67 18.08 0.00 1.25
C TRP A 67 19.12 0.92 0.59
N GLY A 68 19.09 2.22 0.90
CA GLY A 68 19.92 3.23 0.25
C GLY A 68 19.46 3.56 -1.18
N PRO A 69 20.36 4.07 -2.04
CA PRO A 69 20.01 4.55 -3.38
C PRO A 69 19.61 3.43 -4.34
N ALA A 70 18.76 3.74 -5.32
CA ALA A 70 18.17 2.75 -6.21
C ALA A 70 19.17 1.88 -6.99
N ASN A 71 20.37 2.39 -7.26
CA ASN A 71 21.42 1.66 -7.96
C ASN A 71 21.98 0.45 -7.16
N ILE A 72 21.72 0.37 -5.85
CA ILE A 72 22.18 -0.76 -5.02
C ILE A 72 21.05 -1.72 -4.61
N TRP A 73 19.80 -1.41 -4.92
CA TRP A 73 18.66 -2.23 -4.50
C TRP A 73 18.75 -3.68 -4.97
N GLU A 74 19.18 -3.90 -6.22
CA GLU A 74 19.39 -5.24 -6.79
C GLU A 74 20.35 -6.08 -5.94
N LYS A 75 21.48 -5.49 -5.56
CA LYS A 75 22.49 -6.15 -4.75
C LYS A 75 21.93 -6.50 -3.37
N VAL A 76 21.29 -5.54 -2.71
CA VAL A 76 20.71 -5.73 -1.36
C VAL A 76 19.61 -6.79 -1.41
N PHE A 77 18.75 -6.77 -2.42
CA PHE A 77 17.70 -7.79 -2.61
C PHE A 77 18.30 -9.19 -2.71
N ASN A 78 19.31 -9.37 -3.56
CA ASN A 78 19.96 -10.66 -3.76
C ASN A 78 20.67 -11.15 -2.49
N GLU A 79 21.30 -10.25 -1.72
CA GLU A 79 21.85 -10.58 -0.41
C GLU A 79 20.78 -11.05 0.57
N LYS A 80 19.62 -10.37 0.64
CA LYS A 80 18.49 -10.77 1.51
C LYS A 80 17.90 -12.11 1.09
N LEU A 81 17.72 -12.32 -0.22
CA LEU A 81 17.21 -13.58 -0.77
C LEU A 81 18.18 -14.73 -0.49
N TRP A 82 19.47 -14.54 -0.72
CA TRP A 82 20.50 -15.54 -0.43
C TRP A 82 20.50 -15.92 1.06
N LEU A 83 20.41 -14.93 1.96
CA LEU A 83 20.29 -15.19 3.40
C LEU A 83 19.01 -15.95 3.78
N ALA A 84 17.91 -15.77 3.05
CA ALA A 84 16.69 -16.52 3.27
C ALA A 84 16.81 -17.97 2.76
N GLN A 85 17.44 -18.16 1.58
CA GLN A 85 17.72 -19.46 0.98
C GLN A 85 18.63 -20.31 1.85
N ASP A 86 19.69 -19.72 2.41
CA ASP A 86 20.62 -20.38 3.32
C ASP A 86 19.93 -20.92 4.58
N ARG A 87 18.84 -20.28 5.01
CA ARG A 87 18.08 -20.69 6.21
C ARG A 87 17.08 -21.80 5.94
N SER A 88 16.14 -21.59 5.00
CA SER A 88 15.11 -22.57 4.64
C SER A 88 14.17 -22.07 3.54
N ASN A 89 13.46 -22.99 2.89
CA ASN A 89 12.35 -22.65 1.99
C ASN A 89 11.24 -21.82 2.68
N CYS A 90 10.95 -22.09 3.96
CA CYS A 90 9.98 -21.29 4.72
C CYS A 90 10.44 -19.83 4.88
N ALA A 91 11.74 -19.61 5.07
CA ALA A 91 12.30 -18.26 5.15
C ALA A 91 12.24 -17.53 3.80
N VAL A 92 12.46 -18.24 2.69
CA VAL A 92 12.28 -17.71 1.33
C VAL A 92 10.84 -17.28 1.10
N ASN A 93 9.87 -18.16 1.39
CA ASN A 93 8.44 -17.84 1.26
C ASN A 93 8.07 -16.63 2.12
N HIS A 94 8.55 -16.58 3.36
CA HIS A 94 8.30 -15.45 4.25
C HIS A 94 8.88 -14.13 3.71
N PHE A 95 10.10 -14.16 3.16
CA PHE A 95 10.72 -12.99 2.53
C PHE A 95 9.89 -12.47 1.34
N PHE A 96 9.41 -13.36 0.48
CA PHE A 96 8.55 -12.96 -0.65
C PHE A 96 7.19 -12.43 -0.18
N SER A 97 6.57 -13.03 0.84
CA SER A 97 5.34 -12.49 1.44
C SER A 97 5.55 -11.08 2.02
N GLN A 98 6.71 -10.81 2.63
CA GLN A 98 7.05 -9.46 3.10
C GLN A 98 7.19 -8.47 1.94
N CYS A 99 7.82 -8.87 0.84
CA CYS A 99 7.93 -8.03 -0.36
C CYS A 99 6.54 -7.72 -0.96
N GLU A 100 5.64 -8.70 -0.99
CA GLU A 100 4.27 -8.53 -1.49
C GLU A 100 3.44 -7.61 -0.59
N GLU A 101 3.53 -7.78 0.73
CA GLU A 101 2.90 -6.91 1.71
C GLU A 101 3.42 -5.46 1.57
N HIS A 102 4.74 -5.29 1.51
CA HIS A 102 5.39 -3.99 1.32
C HIS A 102 4.91 -3.29 0.05
N THR A 103 4.85 -4.02 -1.06
CA THR A 103 4.36 -3.51 -2.35
C THR A 103 2.89 -3.09 -2.25
N THR A 104 2.06 -3.87 -1.55
CA THR A 104 0.64 -3.57 -1.35
C THR A 104 0.44 -2.30 -0.53
N LEU A 105 1.21 -2.13 0.55
CA LEU A 105 1.21 -0.92 1.36
C LEU A 105 1.68 0.30 0.55
N GLY A 106 2.73 0.14 -0.27
CA GLY A 106 3.21 1.20 -1.16
C GLY A 106 2.16 1.64 -2.19
N ARG A 107 1.40 0.70 -2.78
CA ARG A 107 0.26 1.02 -3.66
C ARG A 107 -0.86 1.78 -2.94
N ALA A 108 -1.11 1.47 -1.67
CA ALA A 108 -2.05 2.23 -0.86
C ALA A 108 -1.56 3.68 -0.64
N LEU A 109 -0.27 3.87 -0.33
CA LEU A 109 0.34 5.20 -0.22
C LEU A 109 0.26 6.00 -1.53
N LEU A 110 0.51 5.36 -2.69
CA LEU A 110 0.32 6.00 -4.00
C LEU A 110 -1.14 6.42 -4.23
N SER A 111 -2.10 5.62 -3.77
CA SER A 111 -3.52 5.96 -3.86
C SER A 111 -3.88 7.17 -2.97
N ASP A 112 -3.27 7.26 -1.79
CA ASP A 112 -3.42 8.42 -0.90
C ASP A 112 -2.76 9.68 -1.47
N LEU A 113 -1.54 9.56 -2.02
CA LEU A 113 -0.86 10.63 -2.76
C LEU A 113 -1.75 11.12 -3.92
N LYS A 114 -2.33 10.20 -4.69
CA LYS A 114 -3.24 10.54 -5.79
C LYS A 114 -4.44 11.35 -5.29
N ARG A 115 -5.08 10.90 -4.21
CA ARG A 115 -6.24 11.57 -3.61
C ARG A 115 -5.91 12.99 -3.13
N ILE A 116 -4.76 13.19 -2.49
CA ILE A 116 -4.32 14.52 -2.06
C ILE A 116 -3.99 15.41 -3.26
N ALA A 117 -3.34 14.88 -4.29
CA ALA A 117 -2.99 15.62 -5.49
C ALA A 117 -4.24 16.17 -6.21
N TYR A 118 -5.31 15.38 -6.29
CA TYR A 118 -6.60 15.79 -6.87
C TYR A 118 -7.56 16.48 -5.90
N GLY A 119 -7.16 16.71 -4.65
CA GLY A 119 -7.99 17.39 -3.67
C GLY A 119 -8.30 18.84 -4.05
N PRO A 120 -9.36 19.46 -3.50
CA PRO A 120 -9.77 20.82 -3.83
C PRO A 120 -8.61 21.82 -3.74
N CYS A 121 -8.53 22.73 -4.70
CA CYS A 121 -7.58 23.83 -4.74
C CYS A 121 -8.32 25.11 -5.17
N SER A 122 -8.00 26.23 -4.53
CA SER A 122 -8.67 27.51 -4.82
C SER A 122 -8.17 28.17 -6.11
N ASN A 123 -6.97 27.81 -6.58
CA ASN A 123 -6.40 28.32 -7.82
C ASN A 123 -5.27 27.42 -8.37
N GLY A 124 -4.85 27.67 -9.61
CA GLY A 124 -3.82 26.88 -10.30
C GLY A 124 -2.41 26.98 -9.69
N LYS A 125 -2.08 28.05 -8.94
CA LYS A 125 -0.79 28.15 -8.23
C LYS A 125 -0.71 27.14 -7.10
N GLN A 126 -1.78 27.02 -6.30
CA GLN A 126 -1.86 26.03 -5.22
C GLN A 126 -1.76 24.59 -5.74
N VAL A 127 -2.36 24.30 -6.90
CA VAL A 127 -2.23 22.99 -7.56
C VAL A 127 -0.77 22.72 -7.88
N ARG A 128 -0.08 23.66 -8.55
CA ARG A 128 1.32 23.52 -8.93
C ARG A 128 2.23 23.31 -7.71
N ASP A 129 2.08 24.14 -6.68
CA ASP A 129 2.89 24.07 -5.45
C ASP A 129 2.65 22.76 -4.69
N ARG A 130 1.44 22.20 -4.76
CA ARG A 130 1.13 20.88 -4.21
C ARG A 130 1.78 19.77 -5.02
N CYS A 131 1.61 19.77 -6.34
CA CYS A 131 2.20 18.77 -7.23
C CYS A 131 3.73 18.73 -7.09
N MET A 132 4.39 19.89 -7.06
CA MET A 132 5.85 19.97 -6.89
C MET A 132 6.30 19.38 -5.54
N ARG A 133 5.60 19.67 -4.45
CA ARG A 133 5.93 19.10 -3.12
C ARG A 133 5.77 17.58 -3.05
N MET A 134 4.83 17.03 -3.81
CA MET A 134 4.51 15.61 -3.77
C MET A 134 5.30 14.80 -4.81
N TYR A 135 5.93 15.46 -5.79
CA TYR A 135 6.61 14.80 -6.89
C TYR A 135 7.69 13.84 -6.41
N ASP A 136 8.58 14.31 -5.54
CA ASP A 136 9.66 13.48 -4.99
C ASP A 136 9.13 12.30 -4.19
N GLN A 137 8.03 12.50 -3.46
CA GLN A 137 7.37 11.46 -2.67
C GLN A 137 6.76 10.38 -3.57
N VAL A 138 6.06 10.80 -4.64
CA VAL A 138 5.50 9.88 -5.63
C VAL A 138 6.62 9.11 -6.33
N LEU A 139 7.67 9.80 -6.76
CA LEU A 139 8.79 9.18 -7.47
C LEU A 139 9.49 8.13 -6.60
N MET A 140 9.75 8.46 -5.35
CA MET A 140 10.35 7.54 -4.40
C MET A 140 9.45 6.32 -4.18
N VAL A 141 8.18 6.50 -3.78
CA VAL A 141 7.27 5.36 -3.50
C VAL A 141 7.09 4.51 -4.76
N LEU A 142 6.88 5.15 -5.91
CA LEU A 142 6.67 4.46 -7.18
C LEU A 142 7.90 3.63 -7.58
N SER A 143 9.11 4.19 -7.46
CA SER A 143 10.33 3.48 -7.83
C SER A 143 10.56 2.24 -6.98
N GLU A 144 10.36 2.33 -5.67
CA GLU A 144 10.53 1.19 -4.75
C GLU A 144 9.42 0.13 -4.96
N VAL A 145 8.15 0.54 -5.08
CA VAL A 145 7.05 -0.37 -5.45
C VAL A 145 7.34 -1.08 -6.76
N LYS A 146 7.79 -0.36 -7.79
CA LYS A 146 8.07 -0.97 -9.10
C LYS A 146 9.24 -1.93 -9.06
N PHE A 147 10.26 -1.64 -8.27
CA PHE A 147 11.37 -2.57 -8.05
C PHE A 147 10.86 -3.91 -7.49
N PHE A 148 10.05 -3.88 -6.43
CA PHE A 148 9.50 -5.10 -5.84
C PHE A 148 8.50 -5.82 -6.74
N GLU A 149 7.65 -5.11 -7.48
CA GLU A 149 6.73 -5.71 -8.46
C GLU A 149 7.51 -6.51 -9.52
N VAL A 150 8.58 -5.94 -10.06
CA VAL A 150 9.44 -6.62 -11.04
C VAL A 150 10.11 -7.85 -10.44
N LYS A 151 10.61 -7.74 -9.19
CA LYS A 151 11.24 -8.89 -8.52
C LYS A 151 10.24 -10.00 -8.21
N LEU A 152 9.05 -9.67 -7.74
CA LEU A 152 8.03 -10.67 -7.46
C LEU A 152 7.60 -11.44 -8.73
N ASP A 153 7.52 -10.74 -9.86
CA ASP A 153 7.21 -11.34 -11.17
C ASP A 153 8.34 -12.25 -11.68
N GLU A 154 9.61 -11.83 -11.53
CA GLU A 154 10.80 -12.61 -11.91
C GLU A 154 10.86 -13.97 -11.20
N TYR A 155 10.53 -14.01 -9.91
CA TYR A 155 10.64 -15.21 -9.07
C TYR A 155 9.33 -16.00 -8.93
N THR A 156 8.20 -15.43 -9.36
CA THR A 156 6.88 -16.10 -9.32
C THR A 156 6.23 -16.02 -10.70
N PRO A 157 6.83 -16.63 -11.75
CA PRO A 157 6.24 -16.56 -13.07
C PRO A 157 4.84 -17.16 -13.01
N ALA A 158 3.84 -16.40 -13.49
CA ALA A 158 2.43 -16.79 -13.54
C ALA A 158 2.19 -18.13 -14.29
N ILE A 159 3.21 -18.63 -14.99
CA ILE A 159 3.21 -19.88 -15.73
C ILE A 159 4.52 -20.63 -15.38
N PRO A 160 4.45 -21.87 -14.86
CA PRO A 160 5.64 -22.72 -14.75
C PRO A 160 6.31 -22.84 -16.11
N LEU A 161 7.62 -22.55 -16.20
CA LEU A 161 8.41 -22.68 -17.44
C LEU A 161 8.29 -24.08 -18.09
N SER A 162 7.89 -25.09 -17.32
CA SER A 162 7.57 -26.45 -17.80
C SER A 162 6.35 -26.55 -18.72
N ARG A 163 5.52 -25.50 -18.85
CA ARG A 163 4.35 -25.46 -19.76
C ARG A 163 4.60 -24.66 -21.05
N ILE A 164 5.78 -24.07 -21.23
CA ILE A 164 6.12 -23.28 -22.43
C ILE A 164 6.75 -24.15 -23.54
N SER A 165 6.99 -25.43 -23.27
CA SER A 165 7.64 -26.37 -24.22
C SER A 165 6.73 -27.00 -25.27
N SER A 166 5.44 -26.65 -25.36
CA SER A 166 4.49 -27.30 -26.29
C SER A 166 4.15 -26.48 -27.56
N ALA A 167 4.83 -25.37 -27.83
CA ALA A 167 4.46 -24.47 -28.94
C ALA A 167 5.47 -24.40 -30.11
N GLN A 168 6.47 -25.28 -30.20
CA GLN A 168 7.44 -25.25 -31.30
C GLN A 168 7.82 -26.65 -31.82
N TYR A 169 6.85 -27.38 -32.36
CA TYR A 169 7.10 -28.38 -33.40
C TYR A 169 5.94 -28.38 -34.39
N TYR A 170 5.87 -27.33 -35.22
CA TYR A 170 5.47 -27.51 -36.60
C TYR A 170 6.70 -27.16 -37.42
N GLU A 171 7.57 -28.15 -37.59
CA GLU A 171 8.57 -28.14 -38.65
C GLU A 171 7.82 -28.13 -39.98
N HIS A 172 7.96 -27.04 -40.71
CA HIS A 172 7.78 -27.03 -42.15
C HIS A 172 8.95 -27.79 -42.78
N ALA A 173 8.69 -29.00 -43.29
CA ALA A 173 9.33 -29.56 -44.47
C ALA A 173 8.54 -30.77 -44.96
#